data_AF-A0A444XXI5-F1
#
_entry.id   AF-A0A444XXI5-F1
#
_cell.length_a   1.000
_cell.length_b   1.000
_cell.length_c   1.000
_cell.angle_alpha   90.00
_cell.angle_beta   90.00
_cell.angle_gamma   90.00
#
_symmetry.space_group_name_H-M   'P 1'
#
loop_
_entity.id
_entity.type
_entity.pdbx_description
1 polymer ?
#
loop_
_entity_poly.entity_id
_entity_poly.type
_entity_poly.pdbx_seq_one_letter_code
_entity_poly.pdbx_strand_id
1 'polypeptide(L)'
;MATDRVLCGSSSEIERGEEEEQQQQQEHDSEAKLLRDRFRLSAISIAESEASKYGMEISKVLVSCIADLAYKFTEGLAKDLQLFAQHANRKCVNIEDVILSAHRNEHVSSYLRTFSNDLKARDPSSERKRKKEAKKNDKATI
;
A
#
# COMPACT_ATOMS: atom_id res chain seq x y z
N MET A 1 49.25 -21.47 -24.73
CA MET A 1 48.93 -20.66 -23.55
C MET A 1 47.99 -19.55 -24.01
N ALA A 2 46.69 -19.71 -23.80
CA ALA A 2 45.70 -18.69 -24.13
C ALA A 2 45.63 -17.73 -22.94
N THR A 3 45.94 -16.45 -23.17
CA THR A 3 45.84 -15.40 -22.16
C THR A 3 44.38 -15.10 -21.89
N ASP A 4 43.99 -15.21 -20.63
CA ASP A 4 42.71 -14.79 -20.09
C ASP A 4 42.48 -13.32 -20.42
N ARG A 5 41.42 -13.05 -21.18
CA ARG A 5 41.00 -11.70 -21.56
C ARG A 5 40.14 -11.18 -20.42
N VAL A 6 40.78 -10.57 -19.42
CA VAL A 6 40.07 -9.80 -18.38
C VAL A 6 39.22 -8.75 -19.09
N LEU A 7 37.90 -8.91 -19.03
CA LEU A 7 36.95 -7.86 -19.40
C LEU A 7 37.05 -6.77 -18.33
N CYS A 8 38.03 -5.87 -18.49
CA CYS A 8 38.05 -4.62 -17.75
C CYS A 8 36.95 -3.76 -18.37
N GLY A 9 35.77 -3.74 -17.74
CA GLY A 9 34.80 -2.66 -17.97
C GLY A 9 35.54 -1.35 -17.74
N SER A 10 35.40 -0.41 -18.68
CA SER A 10 36.18 0.83 -18.63
C SER A 10 35.86 1.56 -17.31
N SER A 11 36.83 2.20 -16.64
CA SER A 11 36.55 3.00 -15.42
C SER A 11 35.37 3.96 -15.61
N SER A 12 35.19 4.48 -16.84
CA SER A 12 34.07 5.34 -17.22
C SER A 12 32.70 4.66 -17.33
N GLU A 13 32.61 3.33 -17.45
CA GLU A 13 31.36 2.57 -17.43
C GLU A 13 30.94 2.24 -15.99
N ILE A 14 31.91 2.01 -15.11
CA ILE A 14 31.69 1.79 -13.68
C ILE A 14 31.25 3.11 -13.01
N GLU A 15 31.95 4.22 -13.29
CA GLU A 15 31.57 5.55 -12.79
C GLU A 15 30.16 5.97 -13.28
N ARG A 16 29.80 5.66 -14.52
CA ARG A 16 28.44 5.91 -15.04
C ARG A 16 27.37 5.07 -14.34
N GLY A 17 27.65 3.79 -14.06
CA GLY A 17 26.73 2.93 -13.30
C GLY A 17 26.52 3.43 -11.87
N GLU A 18 27.59 3.87 -11.21
CA GLU A 18 27.53 4.44 -9.85
C GLU A 18 26.77 5.78 -9.82
N GLU A 19 26.93 6.63 -10.84
CA GLU A 19 26.16 7.87 -10.99
C GLU A 19 24.67 7.61 -11.24
N GLU A 20 24.33 6.61 -12.07
CA GLU A 20 22.94 6.20 -12.33
C GLU A 20 22.28 5.61 -11.08
N GLU A 21 22.98 4.79 -10.30
CA GLU A 21 22.50 4.25 -9.02
C GLU A 21 22.30 5.35 -7.97
N GLN A 22 23.24 6.30 -7.88
CA GLN A 22 23.12 7.45 -6.98
C GLN A 22 21.94 8.35 -7.34
N GLN A 23 21.71 8.59 -8.64
CA GLN A 23 20.56 9.34 -9.12
C GLN A 23 19.25 8.62 -8.79
N GLN A 24 19.16 7.31 -9.04
CA GLN A 24 17.98 6.50 -8.70
C GLN A 24 17.70 6.49 -7.19
N GLN A 25 18.74 6.35 -6.37
CA GLN A 25 18.59 6.39 -4.92
C GLN A 25 18.12 7.78 -4.45
N GLN A 26 18.67 8.85 -5.02
CA GLN A 26 18.26 10.22 -4.69
C GLN A 26 16.81 10.50 -5.09
N GLU A 27 16.37 10.03 -6.25
CA GLU A 27 14.98 10.11 -6.68
C GLU A 27 14.05 9.33 -5.74
N HIS A 28 14.41 8.09 -5.39
CA HIS A 28 13.65 7.27 -4.45
C HIS A 28 13.53 7.94 -3.07
N ASP A 29 14.62 8.50 -2.56
CA ASP A 29 14.62 9.21 -1.27
C ASP A 29 13.75 10.48 -1.32
N SER A 30 13.76 11.18 -2.45
CA SER A 30 12.91 12.35 -2.69
C SER A 30 11.42 11.96 -2.72
N GLU A 31 11.08 10.88 -3.42
CA GLU A 31 9.71 10.35 -3.48
C GLU A 31 9.24 9.88 -2.10
N ALA A 32 10.08 9.13 -1.38
CA ALA A 32 9.79 8.65 -0.03
C ALA A 32 9.55 9.82 0.93
N LYS A 33 10.31 10.91 0.80
CA LYS A 33 10.11 12.13 1.58
C LYS A 33 8.77 12.79 1.26
N LEU A 34 8.45 12.94 -0.02
CA LEU A 34 7.16 13.51 -0.46
C LEU A 34 5.97 12.68 0.08
N LEU A 35 6.07 11.36 0.00
CA LEU A 35 5.04 10.45 0.51
C LEU A 35 4.87 10.61 2.02
N ARG A 36 5.96 10.68 2.78
CA ARG A 36 5.94 10.89 4.23
C ARG A 36 5.29 12.23 4.59
N ASP A 37 5.62 13.30 3.87
CA ASP A 37 5.04 14.62 4.12
C ASP A 37 3.53 14.62 3.86
N ARG A 38 3.07 13.99 2.77
CA ARG A 38 1.64 13.84 2.46
C ARG A 38 0.92 13.00 3.52
N PHE A 39 1.52 11.88 3.92
CA PHE A 39 0.97 11.03 4.97
C PHE A 39 0.83 11.81 6.28
N ARG A 40 1.86 12.58 6.66
CA ARG A 40 1.86 13.41 7.86
C ARG A 40 0.71 14.41 7.84
N LEU A 41 0.50 15.15 6.75
CA LEU A 41 -0.62 16.09 6.64
C LEU A 41 -1.98 15.42 6.84
N SER A 42 -2.17 14.22 6.28
CA SER A 42 -3.40 13.44 6.48
C SER A 42 -3.60 13.02 7.94
N ALA A 43 -2.56 12.47 8.57
CA ALA A 43 -2.61 12.03 9.96
C ALA A 43 -2.88 13.20 10.93
N ILE A 44 -2.28 14.37 10.67
CA ILE A 44 -2.55 15.61 11.41
C ILE A 44 -4.04 15.97 11.31
N SER A 45 -4.57 16.03 10.09
CA SER A 45 -5.96 16.40 9.84
C SER A 45 -6.94 15.47 10.54
N ILE A 46 -6.67 14.15 10.55
CA ILE A 46 -7.50 13.18 11.27
C ILE A 46 -7.43 13.41 12.78
N ALA A 47 -6.23 13.59 13.34
CA ALA A 47 -6.05 13.76 14.78
C ALA A 47 -6.71 15.05 15.30
N GLU A 48 -6.55 16.16 14.58
CA GLU A 48 -7.18 17.44 14.92
C GLU A 48 -8.70 17.39 14.76
N SER A 49 -9.20 16.76 13.69
CA SER A 49 -10.64 16.56 13.50
C SER A 49 -11.25 15.75 14.65
N GLU A 50 -10.57 14.69 15.10
CA GLU A 50 -11.05 13.87 16.21
C GLU A 50 -11.05 14.66 17.53
N ALA A 51 -9.98 15.41 17.82
CA ALA A 51 -9.92 16.25 19.03
C ALA A 51 -11.04 17.32 19.03
N SER A 52 -11.27 17.97 17.87
CA SER A 52 -12.30 18.99 17.70
C SER A 52 -13.72 18.46 17.94
N LYS A 53 -14.02 17.21 17.55
CA LYS A 53 -15.33 16.58 17.81
C LYS A 53 -15.66 16.50 19.31
N TYR A 54 -14.66 16.41 20.17
CA TYR A 54 -14.82 16.38 21.63
C TYR A 54 -14.59 17.74 22.29
N GLY A 55 -14.43 18.82 21.51
CA GLY A 55 -14.14 20.15 22.03
C GLY A 55 -12.77 20.26 22.69
N MET A 56 -11.82 19.43 22.27
CA MET A 56 -10.46 19.38 22.82
C MET A 56 -9.45 19.93 21.82
N GLU A 57 -8.36 20.50 22.34
CA GLU A 57 -7.17 20.83 21.56
C GLU A 57 -6.10 19.76 21.77
N ILE A 58 -5.36 19.45 20.71
CA ILE A 58 -4.29 18.45 20.74
C ILE A 58 -2.92 19.14 20.57
N SER A 59 -1.94 18.74 21.39
CA SER A 59 -0.59 19.28 21.32
C SER A 59 0.08 18.96 19.98
N LYS A 60 0.77 19.95 19.39
CA LYS A 60 1.54 19.79 18.13
C LYS A 60 2.58 18.67 18.19
N VAL A 61 3.19 18.47 19.36
CA VAL A 61 4.17 17.40 19.59
C VAL A 61 3.47 16.04 19.52
N LEU A 62 2.34 15.91 20.21
CA LEU A 62 1.55 14.67 20.23
C LEU A 62 1.04 14.31 18.83
N VAL A 63 0.50 15.29 18.10
CA VAL A 63 0.07 15.13 16.71
C VAL A 63 1.20 14.63 15.80
N SER A 64 2.41 15.19 15.96
CA SER A 64 3.58 14.76 15.18
C SER A 64 3.97 13.32 15.53
N CYS A 65 3.95 12.95 16.82
CA CYS A 65 4.19 11.58 17.26
C CYS A 65 3.16 10.59 16.70
N ILE A 66 1.88 10.96 16.65
CA ILE A 66 0.82 10.13 16.05
C ILE A 66 1.11 9.89 14.56
N ALA A 67 1.47 10.94 13.83
CA ALA A 67 1.81 10.81 12.42
C ALA A 67 3.01 9.87 12.18
N ASP A 68 4.07 10.01 12.97
CA ASP A 68 5.25 9.14 12.87
C ASP A 68 4.93 7.68 13.24
N LEU A 69 4.10 7.46 14.27
CA LEU A 69 3.70 6.13 14.69
C LEU A 69 2.82 5.46 13.63
N ALA A 70 1.85 6.19 13.08
CA ALA A 70 0.98 5.69 12.02
C ALA A 70 1.78 5.36 10.74
N TYR A 71 2.79 6.18 10.39
CA TYR A 71 3.66 5.89 9.25
C TYR A 71 4.45 4.60 9.47
N LYS A 72 5.09 4.43 10.63
CA LYS A 72 5.81 3.19 10.99
C LYS A 72 4.88 1.96 11.01
N PHE A 73 3.65 2.13 11.50
CA PHE A 73 2.66 1.07 11.51
C PHE A 73 2.30 0.58 10.10
N THR A 74 2.24 1.49 9.11
CA THR A 74 1.90 1.12 7.73
C THR A 74 2.91 0.19 7.09
N GLU A 75 4.19 0.28 7.48
CA GLU A 75 5.24 -0.62 6.98
C GLU A 75 4.99 -2.07 7.43
N GLY A 76 4.71 -2.25 8.73
CA GLY A 76 4.37 -3.56 9.28
C GLY A 76 3.09 -4.12 8.67
N LEU A 77 2.06 -3.28 8.56
CA LEU A 77 0.80 -3.65 7.93
C LEU A 77 0.99 -4.09 6.47
N ALA A 78 1.78 -3.38 5.67
CA ALA A 78 2.03 -3.74 4.27
C ALA A 78 2.71 -5.12 4.13
N LYS A 79 3.70 -5.41 5.00
CA LYS A 79 4.37 -6.72 5.05
C LYS A 79 3.40 -7.83 5.43
N ASP A 80 2.58 -7.61 6.47
CA ASP A 80 1.58 -8.58 6.90
C ASP A 80 0.57 -8.88 5.79
N LEU A 81 0.04 -7.84 5.11
CA LEU A 81 -0.91 -8.00 4.00
C LEU A 81 -0.30 -8.78 2.83
N GLN A 82 0.97 -8.52 2.50
CA GLN A 82 1.68 -9.28 1.48
C GLN A 82 1.79 -10.76 1.88
N LEU A 83 2.18 -11.04 3.13
CA LEU A 83 2.31 -12.40 3.64
C LEU A 83 0.97 -13.15 3.68
N PHE A 84 -0.13 -12.48 4.04
CA PHE A 84 -1.46 -13.09 4.02
C PHE A 84 -1.92 -13.47 2.60
N ALA A 85 -1.70 -12.58 1.63
CA ALA A 85 -1.99 -12.88 0.24
C ALA A 85 -1.14 -14.06 -0.27
N GLN A 86 0.15 -14.06 0.04
CA GLN A 86 1.07 -15.15 -0.33
C GLN A 86 0.70 -16.49 0.33
N HIS A 87 0.32 -16.49 1.61
CA HIS A 87 -0.13 -17.68 2.32
C HIS A 87 -1.36 -18.32 1.65
N ALA A 88 -2.23 -17.49 1.08
CA ALA A 88 -3.38 -17.93 0.30
C ALA A 88 -3.07 -18.19 -1.20
N ASN A 89 -1.79 -18.27 -1.59
CA ASN A 89 -1.32 -18.42 -2.98
C ASN A 89 -1.84 -17.35 -3.95
N ARG A 90 -2.02 -16.11 -3.48
CA ARG A 90 -2.46 -14.96 -4.29
C ARG A 90 -1.33 -13.96 -4.46
N LYS A 91 -1.35 -13.25 -5.60
CA LYS A 91 -0.44 -12.13 -5.89
C LYS A 91 -1.02 -10.77 -5.52
N CYS A 92 -2.33 -10.71 -5.28
CA CYS A 92 -3.05 -9.49 -4.96
C CYS A 92 -3.71 -9.59 -3.59
N VAL A 93 -3.56 -8.53 -2.79
CA VAL A 93 -4.22 -8.35 -1.50
C VAL A 93 -5.72 -8.15 -1.72
N ASN A 94 -6.54 -8.79 -0.88
CA ASN A 94 -7.99 -8.67 -0.90
C ASN A 94 -8.54 -8.18 0.47
N ILE A 95 -9.87 -8.08 0.58
CA ILE A 95 -10.51 -7.59 1.81
C ILE A 95 -10.32 -8.57 2.99
N GLU A 96 -10.23 -9.87 2.73
CA GLU A 96 -10.01 -10.87 3.80
C GLU A 96 -8.63 -10.71 4.45
N ASP A 97 -7.60 -10.34 3.68
CA ASP A 97 -6.26 -10.03 4.21
C ASP A 97 -6.30 -8.82 5.15
N VAL A 98 -7.06 -7.77 4.78
CA VAL A 98 -7.25 -6.56 5.59
C VAL A 98 -8.03 -6.85 6.87
N ILE A 99 -9.03 -7.74 6.81
CA ILE A 99 -9.75 -8.16 8.02
C ILE A 99 -8.82 -8.99 8.93
N LEU A 100 -8.01 -9.88 8.34
CA LEU A 100 -7.06 -10.72 9.08
C LEU A 100 -6.00 -9.89 9.81
N SER A 101 -5.57 -8.74 9.26
CA SER A 101 -4.61 -7.86 9.96
C SER A 101 -5.14 -7.32 11.29
N ALA A 102 -6.47 -7.28 11.48
CA ALA A 102 -7.12 -6.85 12.71
C ALA A 102 -7.45 -7.99 13.70
N HIS A 103 -7.02 -9.24 13.44
CA HIS A 103 -7.40 -10.42 14.24
C HIS A 103 -7.10 -10.33 15.75
N ARG A 104 -6.13 -9.51 16.16
CA ARG A 104 -5.79 -9.30 17.58
C ARG A 104 -6.83 -8.49 18.34
N ASN A 105 -7.74 -7.81 17.64
CA ASN A 105 -8.80 -7.00 18.23
C ASN A 105 -10.15 -7.36 17.58
N GLU A 106 -10.94 -8.15 18.31
CA GLU A 106 -12.22 -8.66 17.82
C GLU A 106 -13.20 -7.55 17.45
N HIS A 107 -13.22 -6.44 18.19
CA HIS A 107 -14.09 -5.30 17.89
C HIS A 107 -13.72 -4.66 16.55
N VAL A 108 -12.42 -4.48 16.28
CA VAL A 108 -11.95 -3.90 15.01
C VAL A 108 -12.18 -4.88 13.86
N SER A 109 -11.89 -6.17 14.05
CA SER A 109 -12.15 -7.23 13.07
C SER A 109 -13.64 -7.29 12.68
N SER A 110 -14.53 -7.30 13.68
CA SER A 110 -15.98 -7.27 13.46
C SER A 110 -16.44 -5.99 12.75
N TYR A 111 -15.90 -4.83 13.13
CA TYR A 111 -16.20 -3.57 12.46
C TYR A 111 -15.78 -3.58 10.97
N LEU A 112 -14.58 -4.07 10.66
CA LEU A 112 -14.10 -4.19 9.28
C LEU A 112 -14.93 -5.16 8.44
N ARG A 113 -15.44 -6.25 9.04
CA ARG A 113 -16.37 -7.17 8.36
C ARG A 113 -17.67 -6.48 8.00
N THR A 114 -18.27 -5.74 8.93
CA THR A 114 -19.49 -4.95 8.66
C THR A 114 -19.24 -3.92 7.57
N PHE A 115 -18.14 -3.17 7.66
CA PHE A 115 -17.75 -2.18 6.65
C PHE A 115 -17.54 -2.79 5.26
N SER A 116 -16.94 -3.99 5.18
CA SER A 116 -16.79 -4.73 3.91
C SER A 116 -18.14 -5.06 3.27
N ASN A 117 -19.12 -5.50 4.07
CA ASN A 117 -20.45 -5.84 3.58
C ASN A 117 -21.18 -4.60 3.05
N ASP A 118 -21.05 -3.46 3.74
CA ASP A 118 -21.64 -2.19 3.31
C ASP A 118 -21.04 -1.71 1.98
N LEU A 119 -19.73 -1.88 1.78
CA LEU A 119 -19.07 -1.58 0.50
C LEU A 119 -19.61 -2.45 -0.65
N LYS A 120 -19.76 -3.76 -0.41
CA LYS A 120 -20.32 -4.70 -1.40
C LYS A 120 -21.77 -4.36 -1.76
N ALA A 121 -22.56 -3.91 -0.78
CA ALA A 121 -23.95 -3.49 -1.01
C ALA A 121 -24.05 -2.21 -1.85
N ARG A 122 -23.09 -1.29 -1.70
CA ARG A 122 -23.06 0.00 -2.41
C ARG A 122 -22.50 -0.10 -3.83
N ASP A 123 -21.76 -1.15 -4.18
CA ASP A 123 -21.17 -1.34 -5.50
C ASP A 123 -21.68 -2.60 -6.25
N PRO A 124 -22.98 -2.65 -6.62
CA PRO A 124 -23.56 -3.79 -7.35
C PRO A 124 -23.13 -3.88 -8.83
N SER A 125 -22.20 -3.03 -9.28
CA SER A 125 -21.93 -2.78 -10.70
C SER A 125 -20.92 -3.73 -11.35
N SER A 126 -20.10 -4.42 -10.57
CA SER A 126 -19.02 -5.30 -11.09
C SER A 126 -19.52 -6.71 -11.48
N GLU A 127 -20.51 -7.26 -10.77
CA GLU A 127 -21.06 -8.59 -11.10
C GLU A 127 -21.95 -8.59 -12.36
N ARG A 128 -22.67 -7.48 -12.63
CA ARG A 128 -23.60 -7.41 -13.77
C ARG A 128 -22.88 -7.38 -15.13
N LYS A 129 -21.63 -6.93 -15.20
CA LYS A 129 -20.87 -6.91 -16.47
C LYS A 129 -20.45 -8.32 -16.90
N ARG A 130 -20.04 -9.18 -15.96
CA ARG A 130 -19.62 -10.56 -16.28
C ARG A 130 -20.78 -11.45 -16.74
N LYS A 131 -22.03 -11.22 -16.28
CA LYS A 131 -23.20 -11.99 -16.74
C LYS A 131 -23.77 -11.53 -18.08
N LYS A 132 -23.43 -10.32 -18.55
CA LYS A 132 -23.92 -9.78 -19.83
C LYS A 132 -23.03 -10.18 -21.01
N GLU A 133 -21.73 -10.39 -20.77
CA GLU A 133 -20.79 -10.88 -21.80
C GLU A 133 -20.97 -12.39 -22.07
N ALA A 134 -21.29 -13.19 -21.04
CA ALA A 134 -21.58 -14.61 -21.23
C ALA A 134 -22.82 -14.87 -22.12
N LYS A 135 -23.83 -14.00 -22.09
CA LYS A 135 -25.04 -14.15 -22.93
C LYS A 135 -24.88 -13.66 -24.38
N LYS A 136 -23.82 -12.92 -24.69
CA LYS A 136 -23.58 -12.41 -26.06
C LYS A 136 -22.84 -13.43 -26.94
N ASN A 137 -22.02 -14.30 -26.35
CA ASN A 137 -21.27 -15.31 -27.09
C ASN A 137 -22.11 -16.54 -27.48
N ASP A 138 -23.17 -16.88 -26.75
CA ASP A 138 -24.06 -18.01 -27.12
C ASP A 138 -25.01 -17.71 -28.30
N LYS A 139 -25.19 -16.44 -28.67
CA LYS A 139 -26.07 -16.03 -29.79
C LYS A 139 -25.35 -15.85 -31.12
N ALA A 140 -24.03 -16.01 -31.16
CA ALA A 140 -23.21 -15.82 -32.35
C ALA A 140 -22.77 -17.14 -33.01
N THR A 141 -23.37 -18.27 -32.62
CA THR A 141 -23.10 -19.59 -33.23
C THR A 141 -24.43 -20.31 -33.52
N ILE A 142 -25.21 -19.76 -34.46
CA ILE A 142 -26.11 -20.51 -35.36
C ILE A 142 -26.11 -19.76 -36.70
#